data_AF-A0A0S8IJ70-F1
#
_entry.id   AF-A0A0S8IJ70-F1
#
_cell.length_a   1.000
_cell.length_b   1.000
_cell.length_c   1.000
_cell.angle_alpha   90.00
_cell.angle_beta   90.00
_cell.angle_gamma   90.00
#
_symmetry.space_group_name_H-M   'P 1'
#
loop_
_entity.id
_entity.type
_entity.pdbx_description
1 polymer ?
#
loop_
_entity_poly.entity_id
_entity_poly.type
_entity_poly.pdbx_seq_one_letter_code
_entity_poly.pdbx_strand_id
1 'polypeptide(L)'
;MRNNNQESAQEKKEGQTLLYILTLFFVLAFFVQNNLIWLFQDTLPPSWDQSHHILLSLKHASSIGETSALSAIKEFFSISHYYPPLFYLTTAPVILLFGFTEDNVVMINFLYMFLFLISIYGIGKLLFNRRVGILAGVLCLFYPIMFGLSREFLLDFALVSMVTCVQYLILVSDGGCKKPWNILLGIAVGASLLIKLAAIFFCF
;
A
#
# COMPACT_ATOMS: atom_id res chain seq x y z
N MET A 1 47.47 5.12 -0.48
CA MET A 1 46.84 5.68 -1.70
C MET A 1 45.65 4.86 -2.23
N ARG A 2 45.60 3.52 -2.10
CA ARG A 2 44.44 2.71 -2.54
C ARG A 2 43.19 2.83 -1.62
N ASN A 3 43.37 3.03 -0.31
CA ASN A 3 42.26 3.20 0.65
C ASN A 3 41.44 4.47 0.43
N ASN A 4 42.08 5.63 0.25
CA ASN A 4 41.39 6.92 0.11
C ASN A 4 40.44 6.95 -1.12
N ASN A 5 40.77 6.22 -2.17
CA ASN A 5 39.91 6.13 -3.38
C ASN A 5 38.70 5.20 -3.18
N GLN A 6 38.81 4.18 -2.31
CA GLN A 6 37.70 3.30 -1.97
C GLN A 6 36.75 3.95 -0.97
N GLU A 7 37.30 4.65 0.03
CA GLU A 7 36.53 5.45 1.00
C GLU A 7 35.73 6.55 0.31
N SER A 8 36.36 7.35 -0.55
CA SER A 8 35.65 8.42 -1.29
C SER A 8 34.59 7.90 -2.27
N ALA A 9 34.80 6.73 -2.89
CA ALA A 9 33.80 6.10 -3.75
C ALA A 9 32.61 5.54 -2.95
N GLN A 10 32.88 5.01 -1.76
CA GLN A 10 31.85 4.51 -0.85
C GLN A 10 31.01 5.67 -0.28
N GLU A 11 31.63 6.74 0.20
CA GLU A 11 30.94 7.96 0.66
C GLU A 11 30.05 8.55 -0.43
N LYS A 12 30.53 8.61 -1.68
CA LYS A 12 29.74 9.08 -2.82
C LYS A 12 28.52 8.19 -3.09
N LYS A 13 28.67 6.87 -2.95
CA LYS A 13 27.58 5.90 -3.14
C LYS A 13 26.55 5.96 -2.00
N GLU A 14 27.01 6.18 -0.78
CA GLU A 14 26.16 6.39 0.39
C GLU A 14 25.37 7.70 0.26
N GLY A 15 26.03 8.81 -0.08
CA GLY A 15 25.38 10.11 -0.32
C GLY A 15 24.34 10.06 -1.43
N GLN A 16 24.62 9.34 -2.53
CA GLN A 16 23.61 9.11 -3.57
C GLN A 16 22.44 8.27 -3.08
N THR A 17 22.68 7.25 -2.25
CA THR A 17 21.62 6.41 -1.70
C THR A 17 20.70 7.22 -0.78
N LEU A 18 21.28 8.04 0.10
CA LEU A 18 20.53 8.96 0.95
C LEU A 18 19.69 9.93 0.12
N LEU A 19 20.26 10.53 -0.92
CA LEU A 19 19.54 11.44 -1.82
C LEU A 19 18.29 10.79 -2.43
N TYR A 20 18.39 9.56 -2.93
CA TYR A 20 17.24 8.87 -3.51
C TYR A 20 16.18 8.52 -2.46
N ILE A 21 16.58 8.13 -1.24
CA ILE A 21 15.63 7.88 -0.13
C ILE A 21 14.89 9.16 0.23
N LEU A 22 15.61 10.27 0.39
CA LEU A 22 15.03 11.59 0.66
C LEU A 22 14.08 12.03 -0.46
N THR A 23 14.40 11.71 -1.71
CA THR A 23 13.54 12.03 -2.85
C THR A 23 12.24 11.23 -2.81
N LEU A 24 12.30 9.92 -2.55
CA LEU A 24 11.11 9.08 -2.39
C LEU A 24 10.26 9.51 -1.20
N PHE A 25 10.90 9.85 -0.08
CA PHE A 25 10.21 10.40 1.08
C PHE A 25 9.50 11.71 0.74
N PHE A 26 10.17 12.63 0.05
CA PHE A 26 9.56 13.89 -0.38
C PHE A 26 8.39 13.68 -1.32
N VAL A 27 8.51 12.77 -2.30
CA VAL A 27 7.40 12.40 -3.20
C VAL A 27 6.22 11.87 -2.40
N LEU A 28 6.44 10.91 -1.49
CA LEU A 28 5.38 10.36 -0.66
C LEU A 28 4.72 11.43 0.21
N ALA A 29 5.53 12.24 0.90
CA ALA A 29 5.06 13.32 1.76
C ALA A 29 4.23 14.34 0.98
N PHE A 30 4.64 14.69 -0.24
CA PHE A 30 3.88 15.57 -1.13
C PHE A 30 2.48 15.01 -1.42
N PHE A 31 2.37 13.72 -1.80
CA PHE A 31 1.07 13.11 -2.10
C PHE A 31 0.19 12.97 -0.86
N VAL A 32 0.77 12.52 0.27
CA VAL A 32 0.05 12.43 1.55
C VAL A 32 -0.47 13.80 1.98
N GLN A 33 0.36 14.85 1.91
CA GLN A 33 -0.05 16.21 2.25
C GLN A 33 -1.19 16.70 1.33
N ASN A 34 -1.11 16.45 0.03
CA ASN A 34 -2.18 16.83 -0.91
C ASN A 34 -3.48 16.09 -0.63
N ASN A 35 -3.42 14.80 -0.28
CA ASN A 35 -4.61 14.03 0.08
C ASN A 35 -5.21 14.50 1.41
N LEU A 36 -4.38 14.84 2.40
CA LEU A 36 -4.87 15.43 3.65
C LEU A 36 -5.56 16.78 3.40
N ILE A 37 -4.95 17.68 2.61
CA ILE A 37 -5.57 18.96 2.25
C ILE A 37 -6.92 18.74 1.57
N TRP A 38 -7.00 17.76 0.67
CA TRP A 38 -8.26 17.40 0.02
C TRP A 38 -9.30 16.92 1.04
N LEU A 39 -8.95 15.97 1.90
CA LEU A 39 -9.86 15.43 2.92
C LEU A 39 -10.35 16.52 3.90
N PHE A 40 -9.52 17.51 4.23
CA PHE A 40 -9.95 18.63 5.07
C PHE A 40 -10.88 19.63 4.37
N GLN A 41 -10.86 19.68 3.04
CA GLN A 41 -11.67 20.60 2.24
C GLN A 41 -12.94 19.96 1.70
N ASP A 42 -12.93 18.64 1.55
CA ASP A 42 -14.06 17.89 1.05
C ASP A 42 -15.21 17.89 2.07
N THR A 43 -16.41 18.07 1.56
CA THR A 43 -17.64 18.06 2.35
C THR A 43 -18.67 17.12 1.74
N LEU A 44 -18.29 16.37 0.70
CA LEU A 44 -19.17 15.42 0.04
C LEU A 44 -19.32 14.17 0.92
N PRO A 45 -20.55 13.72 1.16
CA PRO A 45 -20.73 12.44 1.84
C PRO A 45 -20.23 11.30 0.94
N PRO A 46 -19.77 10.18 1.53
CA PRO A 46 -19.30 9.04 0.80
C PRO A 46 -20.39 8.50 -0.12
N SER A 47 -19.98 8.09 -1.32
CA SER A 47 -20.87 7.40 -2.25
C SER A 47 -21.37 6.08 -1.67
N TRP A 48 -22.36 5.47 -2.35
CA TRP A 48 -22.97 4.22 -1.89
C TRP A 48 -21.94 3.10 -1.66
N ASP A 49 -20.99 2.93 -2.59
CA ASP A 49 -19.99 1.85 -2.52
C ASP A 49 -18.97 2.10 -1.39
N GLN A 50 -18.52 3.35 -1.23
CA GLN A 50 -17.66 3.75 -0.11
C GLN A 50 -18.36 3.52 1.22
N SER A 51 -19.61 3.98 1.36
CA SER A 51 -20.41 3.79 2.56
C SER A 51 -20.52 2.31 2.94
N HIS A 52 -20.69 1.43 1.95
CA HIS A 52 -20.71 -0.01 2.18
C HIS A 52 -19.38 -0.54 2.72
N HIS A 53 -18.25 -0.13 2.14
CA HIS A 53 -16.92 -0.51 2.63
C HIS A 53 -16.58 0.07 4.00
N ILE A 54 -17.00 1.30 4.29
CA ILE A 54 -16.86 1.93 5.60
C ILE A 54 -17.58 1.11 6.66
N LEU A 55 -18.82 0.70 6.39
CA LEU A 55 -19.61 -0.13 7.29
C LEU A 55 -18.93 -1.48 7.58
N LEU A 56 -18.34 -2.12 6.55
CA LEU A 56 -17.57 -3.36 6.73
C LEU A 56 -16.35 -3.13 7.63
N SER A 57 -15.60 -2.05 7.42
CA SER A 57 -14.46 -1.66 8.28
C SER A 57 -14.86 -1.45 9.73
N LEU A 58 -15.99 -0.78 9.98
CA LEU A 58 -16.51 -0.57 11.33
C LEU A 58 -16.87 -1.87 12.03
N LYS A 59 -17.54 -2.81 11.33
CA LYS A 59 -17.85 -4.13 11.87
C LYS A 59 -16.58 -4.90 12.22
N HIS A 60 -15.59 -4.90 11.32
CA HIS A 60 -14.30 -5.53 11.58
C HIS A 60 -13.56 -4.88 12.76
N ALA A 61 -13.53 -3.56 12.85
CA ALA A 61 -12.92 -2.85 13.97
C ALA A 61 -13.60 -3.18 15.31
N SER A 62 -14.94 -3.30 15.31
CA SER A 62 -15.72 -3.62 16.51
C SER A 62 -15.48 -5.05 17.00
N SER A 63 -15.33 -6.01 16.08
CA SER A 63 -15.07 -7.43 16.43
C SER A 63 -13.72 -7.67 17.14
N ILE A 64 -12.76 -6.73 17.00
CA ILE A 64 -11.42 -6.85 17.63
C ILE A 64 -11.52 -6.68 19.17
N GLY A 65 -12.61 -6.08 19.67
CA GLY A 65 -12.85 -5.85 21.10
C GLY A 65 -13.68 -6.93 21.81
N GLU A 66 -14.14 -7.97 21.11
CA GLU A 66 -14.96 -9.02 21.72
C GLU A 66 -14.14 -9.92 22.68
N THR A 67 -14.75 -10.29 23.80
CA THR A 67 -14.09 -10.94 24.95
C THR A 67 -13.80 -12.43 24.77
N SER A 68 -14.28 -13.06 23.70
CA SER A 68 -14.01 -14.47 23.38
C SER A 68 -13.41 -14.61 21.98
N ALA A 69 -12.23 -15.22 21.88
CA ALA A 69 -11.59 -15.49 20.60
C ALA A 69 -12.49 -16.29 19.64
N LEU A 70 -13.36 -17.16 20.17
CA LEU A 70 -14.28 -17.95 19.36
C LEU A 70 -15.45 -17.12 18.82
N SER A 71 -15.95 -16.12 19.56
CA SER A 71 -17.00 -15.23 19.08
C SER A 71 -16.46 -14.27 18.03
N ALA A 72 -15.29 -13.69 18.27
CA ALA A 72 -14.59 -12.84 17.32
C ALA A 72 -14.32 -13.57 15.98
N ILE A 73 -13.89 -14.84 16.02
CA ILE A 73 -13.67 -15.64 14.80
C ILE A 73 -15.00 -15.89 14.06
N LYS A 74 -16.08 -16.26 14.78
CA LYS A 74 -17.38 -16.51 14.16
C LYS A 74 -17.97 -15.26 13.52
N GLU A 75 -17.87 -14.13 14.22
CA GLU A 75 -18.30 -12.83 13.70
C GLU A 75 -17.46 -12.42 12.49
N PHE A 76 -16.14 -12.58 12.56
CA PHE A 76 -15.24 -12.27 11.46
C PHE A 76 -15.63 -12.94 10.13
N PHE A 77 -16.00 -14.22 10.17
CA PHE A 77 -16.44 -14.96 8.99
C PHE A 77 -17.89 -14.68 8.56
N SER A 78 -18.70 -14.01 9.39
CA SER A 78 -20.10 -13.67 9.08
C SER A 78 -20.28 -12.25 8.54
N ILE A 79 -19.29 -11.37 8.69
CA ILE A 79 -19.38 -9.95 8.30
C ILE A 79 -19.57 -9.77 6.79
N SER A 80 -18.84 -10.53 5.96
CA SER A 80 -18.92 -10.42 4.51
C SER A 80 -18.61 -11.75 3.84
N HIS A 81 -19.56 -12.22 3.02
CA HIS A 81 -19.35 -13.41 2.18
C HIS A 81 -18.79 -13.05 0.79
N TYR A 82 -18.86 -11.77 0.40
CA TYR A 82 -18.49 -11.32 -0.93
C TYR A 82 -17.12 -10.63 -0.97
N TYR A 83 -16.85 -9.75 0.00
CA TYR A 83 -15.59 -9.00 0.08
C TYR A 83 -14.61 -9.65 1.05
N PRO A 84 -13.40 -10.01 0.59
CA PRO A 84 -12.34 -10.50 1.47
C PRO A 84 -11.91 -9.45 2.54
N PRO A 85 -11.37 -9.90 3.68
CA PRO A 85 -11.34 -9.06 4.89
C PRO A 85 -10.12 -8.13 5.03
N LEU A 86 -9.05 -8.29 4.24
CA LEU A 86 -7.75 -7.67 4.56
C LEU A 86 -7.78 -6.14 4.49
N PHE A 87 -8.49 -5.57 3.50
CA PHE A 87 -8.60 -4.12 3.38
C PHE A 87 -9.27 -3.50 4.63
N TYR A 88 -10.32 -4.15 5.13
CA TYR A 88 -11.05 -3.71 6.32
C TYR A 88 -10.23 -3.92 7.60
N LEU A 89 -9.53 -5.05 7.71
CA LEU A 89 -8.65 -5.34 8.83
C LEU A 89 -7.48 -4.36 8.93
N THR A 90 -6.87 -4.01 7.80
CA THR A 90 -5.78 -3.03 7.77
C THR A 90 -6.28 -1.60 8.02
N THR A 91 -7.57 -1.33 7.78
CA THR A 91 -8.23 -0.07 8.16
C THR A 91 -8.52 0.01 9.66
N ALA A 92 -8.76 -1.11 10.35
CA ALA A 92 -9.13 -1.09 11.77
C ALA A 92 -8.14 -0.33 12.68
N PRO A 93 -6.79 -0.46 12.55
CA PRO A 93 -5.84 0.37 13.28
C PRO A 93 -6.06 1.88 13.09
N VAL A 94 -6.46 2.33 11.91
CA VAL A 94 -6.73 3.74 11.63
C VAL A 94 -7.92 4.22 12.46
N ILE A 95 -9.00 3.43 12.50
CA ILE A 95 -10.19 3.71 13.32
C ILE A 95 -9.84 3.73 14.81
N LEU A 96 -9.04 2.77 15.29
CA LEU A 96 -8.67 2.66 16.69
C LEU A 96 -7.74 3.79 17.17
N LEU A 97 -6.85 4.29 16.30
CA LEU A 97 -5.86 5.31 16.65
C LEU A 97 -6.41 6.74 16.50
N PHE A 98 -7.19 7.00 15.45
CA PHE A 98 -7.65 8.36 15.11
C PHE A 98 -9.15 8.58 15.39
N GLY A 99 -9.87 7.53 15.77
CA GLY A 99 -11.33 7.54 15.87
C GLY A 99 -12.00 7.37 14.51
N PHE A 100 -13.28 7.00 14.54
CA PHE A 100 -14.07 6.87 13.32
C PHE A 100 -14.56 8.23 12.83
N THR A 101 -14.13 8.58 11.61
CA THR A 101 -14.76 9.56 10.73
C THR A 101 -14.66 9.03 9.29
N GLU A 102 -15.48 9.54 8.38
CA GLU A 102 -15.45 9.17 6.96
C GLU A 102 -14.08 9.51 6.33
N ASP A 103 -13.47 10.62 6.73
CA ASP A 103 -12.15 11.04 6.24
C ASP A 103 -11.01 10.21 6.83
N ASN A 104 -11.08 9.88 8.13
CA ASN A 104 -10.00 9.16 8.81
C ASN A 104 -9.76 7.81 8.16
N VAL A 105 -10.82 7.09 7.80
CA VAL A 105 -10.66 5.76 7.20
C VAL A 105 -9.93 5.81 5.86
N VAL A 106 -10.02 6.91 5.10
CA VAL A 106 -9.29 7.10 3.83
C VAL A 106 -7.78 7.08 4.05
N MET A 107 -7.30 7.44 5.25
CA MET A 107 -5.86 7.43 5.57
C MET A 107 -5.21 6.05 5.38
N ILE A 108 -5.98 4.95 5.34
CA ILE A 108 -5.44 3.63 4.98
C ILE A 108 -4.75 3.63 3.62
N ASN A 109 -5.20 4.47 2.68
CA ASN A 109 -4.59 4.60 1.38
C ASN A 109 -3.15 5.12 1.45
N PHE A 110 -2.72 5.76 2.54
CA PHE A 110 -1.32 6.17 2.71
C PHE A 110 -0.38 4.96 2.86
N LEU A 111 -0.85 3.89 3.53
CA LEU A 111 -0.11 2.63 3.59
C LEU A 111 0.03 2.01 2.20
N TYR A 112 -1.08 1.92 1.46
CA TYR A 112 -1.06 1.37 0.10
C TYR A 112 -0.29 2.26 -0.88
N MET A 113 -0.31 3.57 -0.71
CA MET A 113 0.49 4.51 -1.50
C MET A 113 2.00 4.28 -1.29
N PHE A 114 2.41 4.07 -0.04
CA PHE A 114 3.78 3.73 0.30
C PHE A 114 4.21 2.41 -0.35
N LEU A 115 3.39 1.36 -0.22
CA LEU A 115 3.66 0.06 -0.83
C LEU A 115 3.74 0.15 -2.36
N PHE A 116 2.82 0.86 -2.99
CA PHE A 116 2.82 1.12 -4.43
C PHE A 116 4.09 1.85 -4.88
N LEU A 117 4.45 2.96 -4.21
CA LEU A 117 5.62 3.76 -4.58
C LEU A 117 6.92 2.97 -4.46
N ILE A 118 7.10 2.20 -3.38
CA ILE A 118 8.29 1.35 -3.20
C ILE A 118 8.34 0.26 -4.26
N SER A 119 7.21 -0.33 -4.60
CA SER A 119 7.14 -1.41 -5.59
C SER A 119 7.47 -0.90 -6.99
N ILE A 120 6.86 0.20 -7.43
CA ILE A 120 7.18 0.83 -8.72
C ILE A 120 8.64 1.29 -8.78
N TYR A 121 9.13 1.94 -7.72
CA TYR A 121 10.54 2.33 -7.64
C TYR A 121 11.45 1.10 -7.74
N GLY A 122 11.12 0.03 -7.04
CA GLY A 122 11.85 -1.24 -7.04
C GLY A 122 11.92 -1.86 -8.43
N ILE A 123 10.78 -1.91 -9.14
CA ILE A 123 10.69 -2.41 -10.52
C ILE A 123 11.57 -1.56 -11.45
N GLY A 124 11.39 -0.23 -11.47
CA GLY A 124 12.16 0.64 -12.36
C GLY A 124 13.66 0.65 -12.05
N LYS A 125 14.04 0.53 -10.77
CA LYS A 125 15.43 0.37 -10.34
C LYS A 125 16.04 -0.94 -10.82
N LEU A 126 15.29 -2.05 -10.73
CA LEU A 126 15.76 -3.38 -11.08
C LEU A 126 15.92 -3.54 -12.60
N LEU A 127 14.96 -3.03 -13.37
CA LEU A 127 14.96 -3.13 -14.83
C LEU A 127 15.90 -2.11 -15.49
N PHE A 128 16.10 -0.95 -14.86
CA PHE A 128 16.91 0.13 -15.41
C PHE A 128 17.86 0.72 -14.37
N ASN A 129 17.44 1.78 -13.67
CA ASN A 129 18.25 2.47 -12.68
C ASN A 129 17.39 3.25 -11.68
N ARG A 130 18.01 3.74 -10.60
CA ARG A 130 17.32 4.44 -9.51
C ARG A 130 16.53 5.68 -9.96
N ARG A 131 17.04 6.42 -10.96
CA ARG A 131 16.36 7.63 -11.48
C ARG A 131 15.08 7.26 -12.23
N VAL A 132 15.15 6.22 -13.04
CA VAL A 132 13.98 5.67 -13.76
C VAL A 132 12.93 5.17 -12.77
N GLY A 133 13.34 4.47 -11.70
CA GLY A 133 12.42 4.04 -10.65
C GLY A 133 11.67 5.21 -9.98
N ILE A 134 12.37 6.29 -9.66
CA ILE A 134 11.73 7.48 -9.06
C ILE A 134 10.77 8.12 -10.06
N LEU A 135 11.21 8.33 -11.31
CA LEU A 135 10.38 8.94 -12.35
C LEU A 135 9.12 8.11 -12.61
N ALA A 136 9.24 6.78 -12.67
CA ALA A 136 8.10 5.88 -12.81
C ALA A 136 7.12 6.04 -11.64
N GLY A 137 7.61 6.06 -10.40
CA GLY A 137 6.77 6.25 -9.20
C GLY A 137 6.01 7.57 -9.23
N VAL A 138 6.69 8.66 -9.60
CA VAL A 138 6.09 9.99 -9.77
C VAL A 138 5.01 9.95 -10.85
N LEU A 139 5.33 9.48 -12.06
CA LEU A 139 4.37 9.43 -13.18
C LEU A 139 3.14 8.58 -12.85
N CYS A 140 3.32 7.44 -12.20
CA CYS A 140 2.22 6.56 -11.81
C CYS A 140 1.31 7.21 -10.76
N LEU A 141 1.85 7.89 -9.75
CA LEU A 141 1.04 8.56 -8.71
C LEU A 141 0.36 9.83 -9.24
N PHE A 142 0.96 10.54 -10.19
CA PHE A 142 0.34 11.70 -10.87
C PHE A 142 -0.69 11.29 -11.91
N TYR A 143 -0.83 10.00 -12.24
CA TYR A 143 -1.84 9.54 -13.17
C TYR A 143 -3.25 9.84 -12.58
N PRO A 144 -4.15 10.55 -13.30
CA PRO A 144 -5.35 11.12 -12.69
C PRO A 144 -6.23 10.13 -11.92
N ILE A 145 -6.40 8.92 -12.45
CA ILE A 145 -7.18 7.87 -11.78
C ILE A 145 -6.50 7.36 -10.50
N MET A 146 -5.17 7.26 -10.46
CA MET A 146 -4.43 6.85 -9.26
C MET A 146 -4.53 7.91 -8.17
N PHE A 147 -4.38 9.18 -8.58
CA PHE A 147 -4.51 10.31 -7.69
C PHE A 147 -5.92 10.40 -7.09
N GLY A 148 -6.96 10.23 -7.92
CA GLY A 148 -8.36 10.16 -7.47
C GLY A 148 -8.59 9.00 -6.50
N LEU A 149 -8.30 7.77 -6.92
CA LEU A 149 -8.52 6.57 -6.10
C LEU A 149 -7.78 6.60 -4.76
N SER A 150 -6.63 7.27 -4.67
CA SER A 150 -5.89 7.40 -3.41
C SER A 150 -6.63 8.19 -2.32
N ARG A 151 -7.71 8.88 -2.67
CA ARG A 151 -8.56 9.68 -1.77
C ARG A 151 -9.94 9.07 -1.54
N GLU A 152 -10.25 7.99 -2.25
CA GLU A 152 -11.53 7.30 -2.10
C GLU A 152 -11.36 6.11 -1.17
N PHE A 153 -12.32 5.89 -0.27
CA PHE A 153 -12.35 4.69 0.56
C PHE A 153 -12.85 3.48 -0.25
N LEU A 154 -12.06 3.08 -1.23
CA LEU A 154 -12.30 1.95 -2.12
C LEU A 154 -11.10 1.01 -2.11
N LEU A 155 -11.39 -0.27 -2.33
CA LEU A 155 -10.38 -1.33 -2.35
C LEU A 155 -9.49 -1.31 -3.60
N ASP A 156 -9.84 -0.56 -4.65
CA ASP A 156 -9.14 -0.57 -5.94
C ASP A 156 -7.71 -0.02 -5.84
N PHE A 157 -7.49 1.02 -5.04
CA PHE A 157 -6.15 1.56 -4.80
C PHE A 157 -5.28 0.57 -4.01
N ALA A 158 -5.86 -0.07 -3.00
CA ALA A 158 -5.21 -1.13 -2.24
C ALA A 158 -4.83 -2.33 -3.14
N LEU A 159 -5.74 -2.73 -4.03
CA LEU A 159 -5.53 -3.82 -4.96
C LEU A 159 -4.40 -3.52 -5.94
N VAL A 160 -4.40 -2.37 -6.61
CA VAL A 160 -3.33 -2.02 -7.56
C VAL A 160 -1.97 -1.91 -6.87
N SER A 161 -1.93 -1.39 -5.64
CA SER A 161 -0.74 -1.39 -4.79
C SER A 161 -0.21 -2.81 -4.56
N MET A 162 -1.08 -3.72 -4.11
CA MET A 162 -0.65 -5.08 -3.78
C MET A 162 -0.29 -5.91 -5.00
N VAL A 163 -1.01 -5.76 -6.12
CA VAL A 163 -0.64 -6.38 -7.39
C VAL A 163 0.73 -5.89 -7.86
N THR A 164 0.99 -4.59 -7.77
CA THR A 164 2.31 -4.04 -8.13
C THR A 164 3.41 -4.58 -7.22
N CYS A 165 3.13 -4.75 -5.92
CA CYS A 165 4.04 -5.39 -4.98
C CYS A 165 4.34 -6.85 -5.35
N VAL A 166 3.32 -7.62 -5.73
CA VAL A 166 3.49 -8.98 -6.25
C VAL A 166 4.42 -8.98 -7.47
N GLN A 167 4.17 -8.12 -8.45
CA GLN A 167 4.99 -8.01 -9.66
C GLN A 167 6.46 -7.65 -9.33
N TYR A 168 6.67 -6.72 -8.40
CA TYR A 168 8.02 -6.42 -7.91
C TYR A 168 8.71 -7.64 -7.28
N LEU A 169 7.99 -8.39 -6.44
CA LEU A 169 8.51 -9.58 -5.76
C LEU A 169 8.79 -10.73 -6.72
N ILE A 170 7.99 -10.91 -7.77
CA ILE A 170 8.28 -11.87 -8.86
C ILE A 170 9.64 -11.54 -9.48
N LEU A 171 9.88 -10.27 -9.83
CA LEU A 171 11.15 -9.87 -10.45
C LEU A 171 12.34 -10.02 -9.50
N VAL A 172 12.20 -9.61 -8.23
CA VAL A 172 13.31 -9.71 -7.26
C VAL A 172 13.62 -11.17 -6.91
N SER A 173 12.59 -12.00 -6.77
CA SER A 173 12.71 -13.42 -6.45
C SER A 173 13.22 -14.27 -7.61
N ASP A 174 13.35 -13.69 -8.82
CA ASP A 174 13.66 -14.41 -10.06
C ASP A 174 12.62 -15.52 -10.32
N GLY A 175 11.34 -15.15 -10.33
CA GLY A 175 10.23 -16.09 -10.50
C GLY A 175 10.03 -17.04 -9.33
N GLY A 176 10.46 -16.69 -8.11
CA GLY A 176 10.32 -17.50 -6.91
C GLY A 176 11.53 -18.38 -6.56
N CYS A 177 12.61 -18.34 -7.35
CA CYS A 177 13.80 -19.16 -7.13
C CYS A 177 14.61 -18.73 -5.89
N LYS A 178 14.54 -17.46 -5.47
CA LYS A 178 15.29 -16.95 -4.31
C LYS A 178 14.50 -17.10 -3.01
N LYS A 179 14.99 -17.97 -2.11
CA LYS A 179 14.37 -18.36 -0.83
C LYS A 179 13.80 -17.21 0.03
N PRO A 180 14.52 -16.11 0.33
CA PRO A 180 13.96 -15.07 1.22
C PRO A 180 12.78 -14.33 0.58
N TRP A 181 12.76 -14.22 -0.74
CA TRP A 181 11.73 -13.47 -1.47
C TRP A 181 10.50 -14.31 -1.79
N ASN A 182 10.64 -15.63 -1.89
CA ASN A 182 9.53 -16.53 -2.19
C ASN A 182 8.45 -16.53 -1.07
N ILE A 183 8.86 -16.50 0.19
CA ILE A 183 7.91 -16.41 1.32
C ILE A 183 7.14 -15.08 1.25
N LEU A 184 7.86 -13.98 1.02
CA LEU A 184 7.24 -12.66 0.91
C LEU A 184 6.31 -12.57 -0.30
N LEU A 185 6.68 -13.19 -1.42
CA LEU A 185 5.82 -13.31 -2.60
C LEU A 185 4.53 -14.05 -2.29
N GLY A 186 4.60 -15.22 -1.63
CA GLY A 186 3.41 -15.97 -1.21
C GLY A 186 2.49 -15.17 -0.28
N ILE A 187 3.07 -14.43 0.67
CA ILE A 187 2.33 -13.52 1.57
C ILE A 187 1.66 -12.41 0.75
N ALA A 188 2.38 -11.77 -0.18
CA ALA A 188 1.83 -10.69 -0.99
C ALA A 188 0.69 -11.17 -1.92
N VAL A 189 0.83 -12.34 -2.53
CA VAL A 189 -0.23 -12.97 -3.34
C VAL A 189 -1.45 -13.27 -2.46
N GLY A 190 -1.26 -13.94 -1.32
CA GLY A 190 -2.35 -14.20 -0.38
C GLY A 190 -3.03 -12.92 0.10
N ALA A 191 -2.25 -11.88 0.42
CA ALA A 191 -2.77 -10.59 0.83
C ALA A 191 -3.60 -9.91 -0.27
N SER A 192 -3.15 -9.96 -1.52
CA SER A 192 -3.91 -9.40 -2.66
C SER A 192 -5.25 -10.10 -2.87
N LEU A 193 -5.29 -11.43 -2.75
CA LEU A 193 -6.52 -12.23 -2.81
C LEU A 193 -7.45 -11.93 -1.63
N LEU A 194 -6.88 -11.65 -0.45
CA LEU A 194 -7.64 -11.22 0.74
C LEU A 194 -8.07 -9.75 0.70
N ILE A 195 -7.69 -8.97 -0.33
CA ILE A 195 -8.30 -7.66 -0.64
C ILE A 195 -9.44 -7.86 -1.63
N LYS A 196 -9.18 -8.55 -2.74
CA LYS A 196 -10.20 -8.84 -3.77
C LYS A 196 -9.78 -10.08 -4.56
N LEU A 197 -10.70 -11.05 -4.69
CA LEU A 197 -10.43 -12.31 -5.39
C LEU A 197 -10.00 -12.12 -6.85
N ALA A 198 -10.43 -11.01 -7.50
CA ALA A 198 -10.01 -10.66 -8.85
C ALA A 198 -8.48 -10.43 -8.98
N ALA A 199 -7.75 -10.28 -7.87
CA ALA A 199 -6.28 -10.22 -7.86
C ALA A 199 -5.64 -11.42 -8.57
N ILE A 200 -6.30 -12.59 -8.56
CA ILE A 200 -5.80 -13.83 -9.18
C ILE A 200 -5.43 -13.65 -10.65
N PHE A 201 -6.14 -12.79 -11.38
CA PHE A 201 -5.87 -12.54 -12.80
C PHE A 201 -4.61 -11.71 -13.05
N PHE A 202 -4.08 -11.06 -12.03
CA PHE A 202 -2.96 -10.11 -12.14
C PHE A 202 -1.69 -10.57 -11.39
N CYS A 203 -1.75 -11.66 -10.64
CA CYS A 203 -0.65 -12.17 -9.83
C CYS A 203 0.29 -13.16 -10.56
N PHE A 204 0.04 -13.45 -11.85
CA PHE A 204 0.80 -14.41 -12.66
C PHE A 204 1.33 -13.77 -13.94
#